data_AF-A0A9D2B7R7-F1
#
_entry.id   AF-A0A9D2B7R7-F1
#
_cell.length_a   1.000
_cell.length_b   1.000
_cell.length_c   1.000
_cell.angle_alpha   90.00
_cell.angle_beta   90.00
_cell.angle_gamma   90.00
#
_symmetry.space_group_name_H-M   'P 1'
#
loop_
_entity.id
_entity.type
_entity.pdbx_description
1 polymer ?
#
loop_
_entity_poly.entity_id
_entity_poly.type
_entity_poly.pdbx_seq_one_letter_code
_entity_poly.pdbx_strand_id
1 'polypeptide(L)'
;MNQLKYKVVPQGAAEGRIPINLVYIDKKDVDAAGIYMKDACAAVAKDLNAPASIDVIDLDAVTVTSDGIMAPCAVVAFASADRGIINPEFGFIGVSEKPYSTQIVKEEPHLRQWNTEYYHGRRLYRGPYGSDMLPRWTMNETQTVTGRIANNNTGSEVMNVVDMTEILTPIFGMHQIMHDGEVLVGMSGPEVSVGIGMIVREHNGRIFGWGSVPAGGTAHASGIYAKTVKSDCAIMAATKSVHAQFVLRAINCGMVVARDISSSPVNLAIARAIGSPIDVDNISKDAWIELESVGFDRKWVESKPEKLLTQEELVAQADDILPGIEGGKKFKVSDIVEVRYAAY
;
A
#
# COMPACT_ATOMS: atom_id res chain seq x y z
N MET A 1 -8.77 13.06 -32.40
CA MET A 1 -8.69 11.85 -31.57
C MET A 1 -8.08 12.31 -30.28
N ASN A 2 -8.79 12.18 -29.16
CA ASN A 2 -8.31 12.68 -27.88
C ASN A 2 -7.30 11.69 -27.28
N GLN A 3 -6.48 12.16 -26.35
CA GLN A 3 -5.40 11.38 -25.75
C GLN A 3 -5.48 11.41 -24.23
N LEU A 4 -5.42 10.24 -23.61
CA LEU A 4 -5.39 10.06 -22.16
C LEU A 4 -3.95 9.80 -21.72
N LYS A 5 -3.44 10.66 -20.84
CA LYS A 5 -2.10 10.50 -20.26
C LYS A 5 -2.09 9.37 -19.23
N TYR A 6 -1.02 8.58 -19.23
CA TYR A 6 -0.75 7.59 -18.18
C TYR A 6 0.75 7.44 -17.92
N LYS A 7 1.08 6.92 -16.74
CA LYS A 7 2.45 6.56 -16.35
C LYS A 7 2.60 5.05 -16.42
N VAL A 8 3.74 4.57 -16.92
CA VAL A 8 4.10 3.14 -16.91
C VAL A 8 5.47 2.96 -16.30
N VAL A 9 5.58 2.04 -15.34
CA VAL A 9 6.86 1.48 -14.91
C VAL A 9 7.05 0.20 -15.73
N PRO A 10 7.96 0.19 -16.73
CA PRO A 10 8.11 -0.96 -17.60
C PRO A 10 8.66 -2.18 -16.84
N GLN A 11 8.24 -3.37 -17.25
CA GLN A 11 8.93 -4.60 -16.89
C GLN A 11 10.41 -4.50 -17.32
N GLY A 12 11.32 -4.86 -16.41
CA GLY A 12 12.76 -4.73 -16.60
C GLY A 12 13.34 -3.37 -16.17
N ALA A 13 12.51 -2.40 -15.76
CA ALA A 13 13.00 -1.15 -15.19
C ALA A 13 13.74 -1.34 -13.85
N ALA A 14 14.35 -0.27 -13.35
CA ALA A 14 15.16 -0.28 -12.12
C ALA A 14 16.26 -1.36 -12.13
N GLU A 15 16.99 -1.43 -13.25
CA GLU A 15 18.03 -2.43 -13.53
C GLU A 15 17.50 -3.87 -13.43
N GLY A 16 16.33 -4.13 -14.02
CA GLY A 16 15.74 -5.47 -14.08
C GLY A 16 14.93 -5.90 -12.85
N ARG A 17 14.77 -5.03 -11.85
CA ARG A 17 14.06 -5.38 -10.59
C ARG A 17 12.55 -5.37 -10.70
N ILE A 18 11.99 -4.74 -11.73
CA ILE A 18 10.54 -4.69 -11.94
C ILE A 18 10.11 -5.89 -12.81
N PRO A 19 9.37 -6.88 -12.27
CA PRO A 19 9.05 -8.11 -13.00
C PRO A 19 7.81 -7.97 -13.90
N ILE A 20 6.97 -6.97 -13.67
CA ILE A 20 5.65 -6.81 -14.32
C ILE A 20 5.47 -5.33 -14.69
N ASN A 21 4.82 -5.03 -15.82
CA ASN A 21 4.48 -3.63 -16.14
C ASN A 21 3.42 -3.12 -15.16
N LEU A 22 3.66 -1.94 -14.59
CA LEU A 22 2.76 -1.27 -13.66
C LEU A 22 2.29 0.04 -14.29
N VAL A 23 0.98 0.22 -14.42
CA VAL A 23 0.39 1.41 -15.04
C VAL A 23 -0.43 2.20 -14.04
N TYR A 24 -0.26 3.52 -14.07
CA TYR A 24 -0.98 4.46 -13.20
C TYR A 24 -1.62 5.56 -14.03
N ILE A 25 -2.90 5.81 -13.79
CA ILE A 25 -3.70 6.85 -14.45
C ILE A 25 -4.16 7.84 -13.39
N ASP A 26 -3.98 9.15 -13.61
CA ASP A 26 -4.56 10.16 -12.74
C ASP A 26 -6.08 10.24 -12.98
N LYS A 27 -6.88 10.09 -11.91
CA LYS A 27 -8.34 10.23 -11.99
C LYS A 27 -8.75 11.57 -12.58
N LYS A 28 -8.00 12.65 -12.33
CA LYS A 28 -8.30 13.98 -12.91
C LYS A 28 -8.20 13.97 -14.43
N ASP A 29 -7.26 13.22 -15.00
CA ASP A 29 -7.12 13.10 -16.45
C ASP A 29 -8.29 12.31 -17.05
N VAL A 30 -8.80 11.29 -16.33
CA VAL A 30 -10.03 10.56 -16.72
C VAL A 30 -11.26 11.45 -16.67
N ASP A 31 -11.41 12.23 -15.59
CA ASP A 31 -12.55 13.14 -15.41
C ASP A 31 -12.51 14.26 -16.49
N ALA A 32 -11.34 14.83 -16.76
CA ALA A 32 -11.15 15.84 -17.81
C ALA A 32 -11.39 15.27 -19.22
N ALA A 33 -11.10 14.00 -19.42
CA ALA A 33 -11.38 13.28 -20.65
C ALA A 33 -12.87 13.01 -20.88
N GLY A 34 -13.70 13.07 -19.82
CA GLY A 34 -15.14 12.84 -19.89
C GLY A 34 -15.54 11.39 -20.16
N ILE A 35 -14.68 10.43 -19.77
CA ILE A 35 -14.90 8.98 -19.98
C ILE A 35 -14.99 8.24 -18.65
N TYR A 36 -15.55 7.02 -18.68
CA TYR A 36 -15.56 6.16 -17.49
C TYR A 36 -14.18 5.56 -17.24
N MET A 37 -13.87 5.28 -15.97
CA MET A 37 -12.59 4.64 -15.58
C MET A 37 -12.37 3.29 -16.28
N LYS A 38 -13.43 2.51 -16.52
CA LYS A 38 -13.34 1.24 -17.27
C LYS A 38 -12.88 1.47 -18.72
N ASP A 39 -13.39 2.50 -19.37
CA ASP A 39 -13.03 2.86 -20.75
C ASP A 39 -11.60 3.42 -20.82
N ALA A 40 -11.19 4.21 -19.82
CA ALA A 40 -9.82 4.67 -19.65
C ALA A 40 -8.84 3.48 -19.55
N CYS A 41 -9.12 2.52 -18.66
CA CYS A 41 -8.29 1.31 -18.54
C CYS A 41 -8.24 0.52 -19.85
N ALA A 42 -9.37 0.37 -20.55
CA ALA A 42 -9.42 -0.34 -21.83
C ALA A 42 -8.60 0.37 -22.92
N ALA A 43 -8.62 1.70 -22.96
CA ALA A 43 -7.81 2.50 -23.88
C ALA A 43 -6.31 2.28 -23.63
N VAL A 44 -5.83 2.39 -22.37
CA VAL A 44 -4.40 2.18 -22.10
C VAL A 44 -3.99 0.70 -22.26
N ALA A 45 -4.88 -0.26 -21.96
CA ALA A 45 -4.62 -1.66 -22.23
C ALA A 45 -4.32 -1.88 -23.72
N LYS A 46 -5.19 -1.36 -24.60
CA LYS A 46 -5.04 -1.46 -26.06
C LYS A 46 -3.76 -0.80 -26.57
N ASP A 47 -3.43 0.38 -26.05
CA ASP A 47 -2.21 1.11 -26.40
C ASP A 47 -0.94 0.36 -25.98
N LEU A 48 -0.91 -0.13 -24.73
CA LEU A 48 0.24 -0.85 -24.18
C LEU A 48 0.45 -2.23 -24.83
N ASN A 49 -0.65 -2.94 -25.12
CA ASN A 49 -0.68 -4.27 -25.73
C ASN A 49 0.27 -5.29 -25.07
N ALA A 50 0.38 -5.25 -23.73
CA ALA A 50 1.24 -6.10 -22.93
C ALA A 50 0.57 -6.49 -21.60
N PRO A 51 1.08 -7.50 -20.88
CA PRO A 51 0.67 -7.79 -19.51
C PRO A 51 0.95 -6.60 -18.60
N ALA A 52 -0.08 -6.06 -17.94
CA ALA A 52 0.09 -5.01 -16.96
C ALA A 52 -1.02 -5.00 -15.89
N SER A 53 -0.68 -4.53 -14.69
CA SER A 53 -1.67 -3.92 -13.81
C SER A 53 -1.94 -2.49 -14.28
N ILE A 54 -3.18 -2.02 -14.13
CA ILE A 54 -3.51 -0.62 -14.36
C ILE A 54 -4.38 -0.11 -13.22
N ASP A 55 -3.91 0.93 -12.54
CA ASP A 55 -4.54 1.52 -11.37
C ASP A 55 -4.89 2.99 -11.64
N VAL A 56 -6.14 3.37 -11.35
CA VAL A 56 -6.61 4.75 -11.42
C VAL A 56 -6.47 5.37 -10.04
N ILE A 57 -5.66 6.42 -9.92
CA ILE A 57 -5.29 7.06 -8.66
C ILE A 57 -5.98 8.42 -8.55
N ASP A 58 -6.76 8.63 -7.49
CA ASP A 58 -7.24 9.96 -7.08
C ASP A 58 -6.24 10.58 -6.12
N LEU A 59 -5.54 11.64 -6.56
CA LEU A 59 -4.57 12.39 -5.76
C LEU A 59 -5.21 13.37 -4.78
N ASP A 60 -6.51 13.64 -4.90
CA ASP A 60 -7.27 14.48 -3.96
C ASP A 60 -7.98 13.64 -2.88
N ALA A 61 -7.96 12.31 -3.01
CA ALA A 61 -8.54 11.38 -2.06
C ALA A 61 -7.55 10.98 -0.95
N VAL A 62 -8.04 10.15 -0.01
CA VAL A 62 -7.23 9.46 1.00
C VAL A 62 -7.54 7.97 1.04
N THR A 63 -6.56 7.21 1.47
CA THR A 63 -6.71 5.81 1.87
C THR A 63 -5.88 5.52 3.13
N VAL A 64 -5.84 4.27 3.56
CA VAL A 64 -5.05 3.82 4.70
C VAL A 64 -4.16 2.64 4.29
N THR A 65 -2.92 2.64 4.75
CA THR A 65 -2.03 1.47 4.68
C THR A 65 -2.56 0.32 5.54
N SER A 66 -2.07 -0.90 5.31
CA SER A 66 -2.46 -2.06 6.13
C SER A 66 -2.10 -1.89 7.61
N ASP A 67 -1.04 -1.14 7.91
CA ASP A 67 -0.60 -0.82 9.28
C ASP A 67 -1.26 0.43 9.88
N GLY A 68 -2.27 1.00 9.20
CA GLY A 68 -3.12 2.04 9.78
C GLY A 68 -2.60 3.46 9.59
N ILE A 69 -1.75 3.72 8.59
CA ILE A 69 -1.22 5.05 8.29
C ILE A 69 -2.00 5.66 7.12
N MET A 70 -2.53 6.87 7.30
CA MET A 70 -3.31 7.53 6.27
C MET A 70 -2.42 8.07 5.15
N ALA A 71 -2.83 7.84 3.90
CA ALA A 71 -2.12 8.25 2.70
C ALA A 71 -2.89 9.30 1.90
N PRO A 72 -2.22 10.31 1.32
CA PRO A 72 -2.83 11.43 0.58
C PRO A 72 -3.12 11.09 -0.89
N CYS A 73 -3.55 9.86 -1.17
CA CYS A 73 -4.10 9.44 -2.45
C CYS A 73 -4.87 8.14 -2.24
N ALA A 74 -5.64 7.72 -3.23
CA ALA A 74 -6.26 6.40 -3.22
C ALA A 74 -6.40 5.82 -4.62
N VAL A 75 -6.37 4.50 -4.71
CA VAL A 75 -6.76 3.77 -5.92
C VAL A 75 -8.29 3.70 -5.94
N VAL A 76 -8.90 4.26 -6.98
CA VAL A 76 -10.37 4.35 -7.15
C VAL A 76 -10.92 3.39 -8.20
N ALA A 77 -10.03 2.77 -8.97
CA ALA A 77 -10.31 1.62 -9.82
C ALA A 77 -9.00 0.90 -10.12
N PHE A 78 -9.07 -0.40 -10.35
CA PHE A 78 -7.90 -1.19 -10.74
C PHE A 78 -8.31 -2.25 -11.74
N ALA A 79 -7.35 -2.64 -12.57
CA ALA A 79 -7.54 -3.56 -13.67
C ALA A 79 -6.32 -4.44 -13.90
N SER A 80 -6.56 -5.53 -14.61
CA SER A 80 -5.56 -6.40 -15.19
C SER A 80 -5.72 -6.38 -16.71
N ALA A 81 -4.62 -6.30 -17.44
CA ALA A 81 -4.62 -6.32 -18.90
C ALA A 81 -3.59 -7.31 -19.44
N ASP A 82 -3.92 -7.89 -20.59
CA ASP A 82 -2.99 -8.68 -21.41
C ASP A 82 -3.40 -8.62 -22.88
N ARG A 83 -2.43 -8.52 -23.79
CA ARG A 83 -2.63 -8.45 -25.26
C ARG A 83 -3.68 -7.43 -25.70
N GLY A 84 -3.72 -6.25 -25.05
CA GLY A 84 -4.64 -5.19 -25.42
C GLY A 84 -6.07 -5.39 -24.93
N ILE A 85 -6.31 -6.38 -24.08
CA ILE A 85 -7.63 -6.78 -23.62
C ILE A 85 -7.70 -6.68 -22.10
N ILE A 86 -8.88 -6.30 -21.60
CA ILE A 86 -9.30 -6.46 -20.22
C ILE A 86 -10.44 -7.47 -20.22
N ASN A 87 -10.36 -8.51 -19.38
CA ASN A 87 -11.43 -9.48 -19.25
C ASN A 87 -12.72 -8.74 -18.84
N PRO A 88 -13.83 -8.91 -19.60
CA PRO A 88 -15.03 -8.09 -19.41
C PRO A 88 -15.70 -8.30 -18.05
N GLU A 89 -15.51 -9.49 -17.47
CA GLU A 89 -16.06 -9.85 -16.19
C GLU A 89 -15.02 -9.71 -15.06
N PHE A 90 -13.80 -10.24 -15.25
CA PHE A 90 -12.77 -10.36 -14.21
C PHE A 90 -11.69 -9.29 -14.23
N GLY A 91 -11.60 -8.49 -15.28
CA GLY A 91 -10.43 -7.65 -15.52
C GLY A 91 -10.50 -6.26 -14.91
N PHE A 92 -11.61 -5.83 -14.33
CA PHE A 92 -11.79 -4.47 -13.83
C PHE A 92 -12.67 -4.43 -12.58
N ILE A 93 -12.26 -3.65 -11.58
CA ILE A 93 -13.07 -3.31 -10.40
C ILE A 93 -12.96 -1.79 -10.17
N GLY A 94 -14.11 -1.13 -10.04
CA GLY A 94 -14.20 0.24 -9.51
C GLY A 94 -14.34 0.20 -7.98
N VAL A 95 -13.80 1.17 -7.27
CA VAL A 95 -13.83 1.22 -5.80
C VAL A 95 -14.77 2.34 -5.38
N SER A 96 -15.85 1.99 -4.68
CA SER A 96 -16.80 2.98 -4.18
C SER A 96 -16.24 3.75 -2.98
N GLU A 97 -16.64 5.01 -2.86
CA GLU A 97 -16.27 5.87 -1.75
C GLU A 97 -16.84 5.33 -0.43
N LYS A 98 -16.06 5.43 0.64
CA LYS A 98 -16.52 5.22 2.01
C LYS A 98 -16.86 6.57 2.65
N PRO A 99 -18.13 6.86 2.96
CA PRO A 99 -18.52 8.15 3.50
C PRO A 99 -17.95 8.36 4.90
N TYR A 100 -17.58 9.61 5.18
CA TYR A 100 -17.17 10.02 6.51
C TYR A 100 -18.31 9.84 7.52
N SER A 101 -17.99 9.32 8.71
CA SER A 101 -18.87 9.44 9.87
C SER A 101 -18.04 9.55 11.15
N THR A 102 -18.61 10.13 12.20
CA THR A 102 -17.95 10.10 13.52
C THR A 102 -17.95 8.69 14.11
N GLN A 103 -18.93 7.86 13.72
CA GLN A 103 -19.04 6.48 14.16
C GLN A 103 -17.90 5.61 13.64
N ILE A 104 -17.58 5.67 12.34
CA ILE A 104 -16.45 4.90 11.78
C ILE A 104 -15.13 5.31 12.44
N VAL A 105 -14.91 6.60 12.72
CA VAL A 105 -13.68 7.08 13.39
C VAL A 105 -13.58 6.55 14.82
N LYS A 106 -14.71 6.36 15.51
CA LYS A 106 -14.76 5.76 16.85
C LYS A 106 -14.44 4.26 16.81
N GLU A 107 -14.95 3.57 15.80
CA GLU A 107 -14.78 2.13 15.59
C GLU A 107 -13.38 1.76 15.09
N GLU A 108 -12.80 2.65 14.27
CA GLU A 108 -11.49 2.54 13.63
C GLU A 108 -10.58 3.70 14.05
N PRO A 109 -9.94 3.63 15.24
CA PRO A 109 -9.21 4.75 15.81
C PRO A 109 -8.09 5.32 14.94
N HIS A 110 -7.46 4.53 14.07
CA HIS A 110 -6.46 5.03 13.12
C HIS A 110 -7.03 6.13 12.20
N LEU A 111 -8.35 6.16 11.95
CA LEU A 111 -9.00 7.19 11.15
C LEU A 111 -9.07 8.56 11.84
N ARG A 112 -8.67 8.75 13.11
CA ARG A 112 -8.57 10.13 13.64
C ARG A 112 -7.58 10.97 12.83
N GLN A 113 -6.63 10.34 12.14
CA GLN A 113 -5.78 11.00 11.15
C GLN A 113 -6.60 11.79 10.11
N TRP A 114 -7.76 11.29 9.69
CA TRP A 114 -8.64 11.93 8.71
C TRP A 114 -9.13 13.31 9.15
N ASN A 115 -9.14 13.57 10.47
CA ASN A 115 -9.57 14.84 11.04
C ASN A 115 -8.44 15.86 11.17
N THR A 116 -7.22 15.52 10.77
CA THR A 116 -6.08 16.46 10.76
C THR A 116 -6.14 17.39 9.57
N GLU A 117 -5.42 18.51 9.65
CA GLU A 117 -5.29 19.49 8.55
C GLU A 117 -4.76 18.87 7.24
N TYR A 118 -4.05 17.74 7.31
CA TYR A 118 -3.50 17.05 6.14
C TYR A 118 -4.57 16.38 5.28
N TYR A 119 -5.66 15.92 5.90
CA TYR A 119 -6.60 14.96 5.30
C TYR A 119 -8.07 15.37 5.41
N HIS A 120 -8.39 16.36 6.25
CA HIS A 120 -9.76 16.79 6.49
C HIS A 120 -10.48 17.19 5.19
N GLY A 121 -11.71 16.69 5.03
CA GLY A 121 -12.56 16.96 3.86
C GLY A 121 -12.26 16.13 2.62
N ARG A 122 -11.20 15.32 2.61
CA ARG A 122 -10.90 14.42 1.48
C ARG A 122 -11.78 13.17 1.51
N ARG A 123 -12.09 12.63 0.33
CA ARG A 123 -12.87 11.39 0.17
C ARG A 123 -12.03 10.16 0.51
N LEU A 124 -12.60 9.21 1.25
CA LEU A 124 -11.93 7.96 1.61
C LEU A 124 -12.28 6.85 0.63
N TYR A 125 -11.26 6.17 0.10
CA TYR A 125 -11.40 4.92 -0.65
C TYR A 125 -10.49 3.86 -0.05
N ARG A 126 -10.94 2.60 -0.04
CA ARG A 126 -10.21 1.46 0.55
C ARG A 126 -10.26 0.27 -0.39
N GLY A 127 -10.76 -0.88 0.07
CA GLY A 127 -11.08 -2.00 -0.77
C GLY A 127 -12.48 -1.87 -1.38
N PRO A 128 -12.77 -2.60 -2.46
CA PRO A 128 -14.10 -2.64 -3.07
C PRO A 128 -15.15 -3.20 -2.10
N TYR A 129 -16.37 -2.66 -2.17
CA TYR A 129 -17.53 -3.26 -1.53
C TYR A 129 -17.97 -4.54 -2.25
N GLY A 130 -18.79 -5.37 -1.59
CA GLY A 130 -19.40 -6.52 -2.25
C GLY A 130 -20.18 -6.14 -3.53
N SER A 131 -20.82 -4.96 -3.54
CA SER A 131 -21.49 -4.40 -4.72
C SER A 131 -20.54 -4.07 -5.87
N ASP A 132 -19.33 -3.60 -5.55
CA ASP A 132 -18.29 -3.26 -6.54
C ASP A 132 -17.74 -4.51 -7.23
N MET A 133 -17.81 -5.65 -6.54
CA MET A 133 -17.31 -6.94 -7.02
C MET A 133 -18.39 -7.78 -7.70
N LEU A 134 -19.64 -7.33 -7.81
CA LEU A 134 -20.71 -8.12 -8.43
C LEU A 134 -20.37 -8.48 -9.88
N PRO A 135 -20.64 -9.73 -10.30
CA PRO A 135 -21.36 -10.79 -9.59
C PRO A 135 -20.52 -11.65 -8.63
N ARG A 136 -19.22 -11.37 -8.42
CA ARG A 136 -18.26 -12.25 -7.70
C ARG A 136 -18.05 -11.90 -6.23
N TRP A 137 -19.01 -11.24 -5.61
CA TRP A 137 -18.89 -10.76 -4.22
C TRP A 137 -18.60 -11.86 -3.18
N THR A 138 -18.81 -13.14 -3.53
CA THR A 138 -18.49 -14.31 -2.68
C THR A 138 -17.03 -14.76 -2.76
N MET A 139 -16.22 -14.19 -3.65
CA MET A 139 -14.79 -14.50 -3.75
C MET A 139 -14.04 -13.69 -2.67
N ASN A 140 -13.17 -14.36 -1.93
CA ASN A 140 -12.51 -13.81 -0.73
C ASN A 140 -11.37 -12.81 -1.05
N GLU A 141 -11.06 -12.57 -2.31
CA GLU A 141 -9.93 -11.72 -2.72
C GLU A 141 -10.39 -10.59 -3.64
N THR A 142 -9.94 -9.36 -3.34
CA THR A 142 -10.27 -8.14 -4.08
C THR A 142 -9.38 -8.03 -5.33
N GLN A 143 -9.53 -9.03 -6.21
CA GLN A 143 -8.61 -9.29 -7.31
C GLN A 143 -9.29 -9.10 -8.68
N THR A 144 -8.56 -8.45 -9.58
CA THR A 144 -8.84 -8.52 -11.02
C THR A 144 -7.88 -9.49 -11.69
N VAL A 145 -8.33 -10.15 -12.76
CA VAL A 145 -7.51 -11.08 -13.54
C VAL A 145 -7.79 -10.92 -15.02
N THR A 146 -6.73 -10.85 -15.83
CA THR A 146 -6.80 -10.94 -17.29
C THR A 146 -5.52 -11.55 -17.85
N GLY A 147 -5.67 -12.67 -18.57
CA GLY A 147 -4.54 -13.36 -19.17
C GLY A 147 -3.50 -13.73 -18.12
N ARG A 148 -2.28 -13.20 -18.28
CA ARG A 148 -1.17 -13.43 -17.36
C ARG A 148 -1.25 -12.63 -16.06
N ILE A 149 -2.02 -11.55 -15.98
CA ILE A 149 -1.96 -10.65 -14.83
C ILE A 149 -3.12 -10.87 -13.88
N ALA A 150 -2.77 -10.90 -12.60
CA ALA A 150 -3.66 -10.66 -11.49
C ALA A 150 -3.24 -9.38 -10.75
N ASN A 151 -4.18 -8.49 -10.48
CA ASN A 151 -3.98 -7.28 -9.72
C ASN A 151 -4.92 -7.30 -8.50
N ASN A 152 -4.33 -7.39 -7.31
CA ASN A 152 -5.00 -7.66 -6.05
C ASN A 152 -4.81 -6.52 -5.04
N ASN A 153 -5.62 -6.53 -3.99
CA ASN A 153 -5.53 -5.62 -2.85
C ASN A 153 -5.51 -4.15 -3.27
N THR A 154 -6.32 -3.84 -4.29
CA THR A 154 -6.48 -2.48 -4.82
C THR A 154 -5.15 -1.93 -5.36
N GLY A 155 -4.50 -2.67 -6.26
CA GLY A 155 -3.26 -2.24 -6.93
C GLY A 155 -1.97 -2.66 -6.22
N SER A 156 -2.00 -2.92 -4.91
CA SER A 156 -0.76 -3.03 -4.13
C SER A 156 -0.04 -4.37 -4.25
N GLU A 157 -0.67 -5.40 -4.81
CA GLU A 157 -0.09 -6.73 -5.00
C GLU A 157 -0.40 -7.21 -6.43
N VAL A 158 0.64 -7.33 -7.25
CA VAL A 158 0.50 -7.67 -8.67
C VAL A 158 1.26 -8.94 -8.96
N MET A 159 0.59 -9.91 -9.56
CA MET A 159 1.14 -11.22 -9.87
C MET A 159 1.01 -11.52 -11.36
N ASN A 160 2.05 -12.14 -11.90
CA ASN A 160 1.96 -12.87 -13.15
C ASN A 160 1.61 -14.33 -12.83
N VAL A 161 0.38 -14.74 -13.11
CA VAL A 161 -0.16 -16.04 -12.70
C VAL A 161 0.39 -17.23 -13.50
N VAL A 162 1.22 -16.97 -14.52
CA VAL A 162 1.84 -18.04 -15.33
C VAL A 162 3.19 -18.45 -14.77
N ASP A 163 4.04 -17.48 -14.42
CA ASP A 163 5.37 -17.75 -13.84
C ASP A 163 5.42 -17.53 -12.32
N MET A 164 4.28 -17.15 -11.72
CA MET A 164 4.10 -16.90 -10.28
C MET A 164 5.00 -15.78 -9.75
N THR A 165 5.52 -14.90 -10.62
CA THR A 165 6.25 -13.71 -10.17
C THR A 165 5.30 -12.70 -9.57
N GLU A 166 5.73 -12.04 -8.49
CA GLU A 166 4.94 -11.06 -7.75
C GLU A 166 5.74 -9.78 -7.50
N ILE A 167 5.05 -8.63 -7.51
CA ILE A 167 5.57 -7.35 -7.05
C ILE A 167 4.57 -6.65 -6.11
N LEU A 168 5.10 -6.06 -5.05
CA LEU A 168 4.39 -5.23 -4.10
C LEU A 168 4.56 -3.75 -4.47
N THR A 169 3.45 -3.00 -4.50
CA THR A 169 3.45 -1.55 -4.71
C THR A 169 2.66 -0.85 -3.60
N PRO A 170 3.24 -0.67 -2.40
CA PRO A 170 2.54 0.02 -1.32
C PRO A 170 2.11 1.44 -1.72
N ILE A 171 1.00 1.92 -1.16
CA ILE A 171 0.37 3.18 -1.58
C ILE A 171 1.31 4.40 -1.53
N PHE A 172 2.25 4.46 -0.59
CA PHE A 172 3.23 5.56 -0.57
C PHE A 172 4.21 5.49 -1.75
N GLY A 173 4.54 4.30 -2.25
CA GLY A 173 5.28 4.14 -3.50
C GLY A 173 4.48 4.64 -4.69
N MET A 174 3.20 4.28 -4.79
CA MET A 174 2.29 4.81 -5.80
C MET A 174 2.19 6.35 -5.73
N HIS A 175 2.10 6.91 -4.52
CA HIS A 175 2.10 8.35 -4.30
C HIS A 175 3.39 9.01 -4.83
N GLN A 176 4.56 8.45 -4.53
CA GLN A 176 5.83 8.97 -5.07
C GLN A 176 5.86 8.90 -6.60
N ILE A 177 5.39 7.80 -7.20
CA ILE A 177 5.31 7.65 -8.68
C ILE A 177 4.42 8.74 -9.28
N MET A 178 3.25 8.98 -8.70
CA MET A 178 2.32 9.98 -9.22
C MET A 178 2.87 11.41 -9.10
N HIS A 179 3.67 11.70 -8.07
CA HIS A 179 4.31 13.01 -7.87
C HIS A 179 5.71 13.17 -8.46
N ASP A 180 6.21 12.18 -9.21
CA ASP A 180 7.58 12.21 -9.76
C ASP A 180 8.67 12.37 -8.68
N GLY A 181 8.48 11.67 -7.56
CA GLY A 181 9.39 11.66 -6.41
C GLY A 181 10.51 10.63 -6.54
N GLU A 182 10.86 10.01 -5.42
CA GLU A 182 11.87 8.95 -5.33
C GLU A 182 11.26 7.68 -4.73
N VAL A 183 11.62 6.53 -5.28
CA VAL A 183 11.16 5.21 -4.82
C VAL A 183 12.34 4.33 -4.43
N LEU A 184 12.10 3.42 -3.49
CA LEU A 184 13.02 2.38 -3.05
C LEU A 184 12.58 1.05 -3.67
N VAL A 185 13.45 0.45 -4.49
CA VAL A 185 13.17 -0.80 -5.21
C VAL A 185 14.14 -1.89 -4.75
N GLY A 186 13.62 -3.05 -4.38
CA GLY A 186 14.38 -4.20 -3.87
C GLY A 186 13.51 -5.42 -3.63
N MET A 187 13.91 -6.27 -2.69
CA MET A 187 13.09 -7.39 -2.20
C MET A 187 12.39 -6.97 -0.91
N SER A 188 11.17 -7.45 -0.65
CA SER A 188 10.43 -6.99 0.53
C SER A 188 11.16 -7.30 1.83
N GLY A 189 11.87 -8.42 1.91
CA GLY A 189 12.47 -8.89 3.15
C GLY A 189 11.41 -9.33 4.18
N PRO A 190 11.86 -9.81 5.35
CA PRO A 190 10.99 -10.40 6.35
C PRO A 190 10.19 -9.39 7.20
N GLU A 191 10.58 -8.11 7.25
CA GLU A 191 10.00 -7.12 8.18
C GLU A 191 8.89 -6.26 7.58
N VAL A 192 8.67 -6.29 6.27
CA VAL A 192 7.61 -5.49 5.64
C VAL A 192 6.24 -5.93 6.16
N SER A 193 5.43 -4.98 6.64
CA SER A 193 4.16 -5.20 7.36
C SER A 193 3.23 -6.22 6.69
N VAL A 194 3.03 -6.16 5.37
CA VAL A 194 2.16 -7.12 4.65
C VAL A 194 2.75 -8.53 4.63
N GLY A 195 4.08 -8.67 4.72
CA GLY A 195 4.77 -9.93 4.85
C GLY A 195 4.65 -10.53 6.26
N ILE A 196 4.80 -9.72 7.30
CA ILE A 196 4.73 -10.19 8.71
C ILE A 196 3.33 -10.13 9.34
N GLY A 197 2.32 -9.59 8.63
CA GLY A 197 0.92 -9.65 9.06
C GLY A 197 0.52 -8.61 10.12
N MET A 198 1.33 -7.59 10.40
CA MET A 198 1.02 -6.55 11.39
C MET A 198 0.09 -5.49 10.78
N ILE A 199 -1.21 -5.61 11.07
CA ILE A 199 -2.26 -4.81 10.42
C ILE A 199 -3.17 -4.08 11.41
N VAL A 200 -4.10 -3.27 10.89
CA VAL A 200 -5.24 -2.74 11.64
C VAL A 200 -6.55 -3.31 11.11
N ARG A 201 -7.55 -3.39 12.00
CA ARG A 201 -8.92 -3.75 11.61
C ARG A 201 -9.61 -2.62 10.87
N GLU A 202 -10.29 -2.95 9.78
CA GLU A 202 -11.00 -1.99 8.93
C GLU A 202 -12.36 -2.54 8.49
N HIS A 203 -13.39 -1.70 8.41
CA HIS A 203 -14.59 -2.03 7.66
C HIS A 203 -14.27 -1.96 6.16
N ASN A 204 -14.26 -3.09 5.46
CA ASN A 204 -13.95 -3.14 4.03
C ASN A 204 -12.56 -2.53 3.73
N GLY A 205 -11.54 -3.02 4.43
CA GLY A 205 -10.16 -2.68 4.14
C GLY A 205 -9.71 -3.21 2.78
N ARG A 206 -8.51 -2.80 2.34
CA ARG A 206 -7.95 -3.23 1.04
C ARG A 206 -7.63 -4.72 1.01
N ILE A 207 -7.29 -5.30 2.17
CA ILE A 207 -6.87 -6.70 2.32
C ILE A 207 -7.84 -7.46 3.23
N PHE A 208 -8.30 -6.85 4.33
CA PHE A 208 -9.10 -7.53 5.35
C PHE A 208 -10.36 -6.74 5.74
N GLY A 209 -11.44 -7.46 6.09
CA GLY A 209 -12.71 -6.89 6.55
C GLY A 209 -12.81 -6.71 8.07
N TRP A 210 -14.00 -6.36 8.59
CA TRP A 210 -14.19 -5.96 9.99
C TRP A 210 -13.90 -7.06 11.03
N GLY A 211 -14.01 -8.34 10.66
CA GLY A 211 -13.66 -9.48 11.52
C GLY A 211 -12.15 -9.75 11.62
N SER A 212 -11.32 -8.81 11.19
CA SER A 212 -9.86 -8.91 11.16
C SER A 212 -9.22 -8.54 12.48
N VAL A 213 -7.90 -8.43 12.43
CA VAL A 213 -7.02 -8.47 13.57
C VAL A 213 -6.86 -7.06 14.17
N PRO A 214 -6.91 -6.89 15.50
CA PRO A 214 -6.68 -5.60 16.14
C PRO A 214 -5.25 -5.10 15.89
N ALA A 215 -4.99 -3.82 16.16
CA ALA A 215 -3.70 -3.17 15.91
C ALA A 215 -2.48 -3.88 16.56
N GLY A 216 -2.67 -4.60 17.68
CA GLY A 216 -1.61 -5.37 18.34
C GLY A 216 -1.56 -6.85 17.93
N GLY A 217 -2.36 -7.29 16.95
CA GLY A 217 -2.36 -8.68 16.50
C GLY A 217 -1.66 -8.89 15.16
N THR A 218 -1.62 -10.15 14.72
CA THR A 218 -1.17 -10.55 13.39
C THR A 218 -2.27 -11.20 12.55
N ALA A 219 -2.36 -10.81 11.27
CA ALA A 219 -3.26 -11.37 10.26
C ALA A 219 -2.89 -12.79 9.80
N HIS A 220 -1.60 -13.14 9.88
CA HIS A 220 -1.10 -14.39 9.35
C HIS A 220 -1.22 -15.53 10.36
N ALA A 221 -0.98 -15.23 11.65
CA ALA A 221 -0.94 -16.21 12.73
C ALA A 221 -0.11 -17.47 12.37
N SER A 222 0.99 -17.25 11.64
CA SER A 222 1.87 -18.28 11.07
C SER A 222 3.11 -18.52 11.93
N GLY A 223 3.22 -17.82 13.07
CA GLY A 223 4.34 -17.93 13.99
C GLY A 223 5.66 -17.59 13.31
N ILE A 224 6.74 -18.31 13.64
CA ILE A 224 8.09 -17.98 13.12
C ILE A 224 8.22 -18.03 11.59
N TYR A 225 7.23 -18.56 10.86
CA TYR A 225 7.21 -18.61 9.40
C TYR A 225 6.61 -17.34 8.76
N ALA A 226 5.98 -16.44 9.53
CA ALA A 226 5.45 -15.19 8.99
C ALA A 226 6.52 -14.38 8.24
N LYS A 227 7.78 -14.43 8.72
CA LYS A 227 8.93 -13.81 8.06
C LYS A 227 9.21 -14.27 6.62
N THR A 228 8.56 -15.34 6.14
CA THR A 228 8.77 -15.88 4.78
C THR A 228 7.61 -15.59 3.81
N VAL A 229 6.44 -15.14 4.29
CA VAL A 229 5.19 -15.14 3.50
C VAL A 229 5.25 -14.26 2.25
N LYS A 230 6.13 -13.25 2.21
CA LYS A 230 6.40 -12.42 1.02
C LYS A 230 7.85 -11.98 0.87
N SER A 231 8.79 -12.54 1.65
CA SER A 231 10.16 -12.01 1.77
C SER A 231 10.93 -11.95 0.45
N ASP A 232 10.55 -12.80 -0.50
CA ASP A 232 11.11 -12.95 -1.84
C ASP A 232 10.28 -12.26 -2.93
N CYS A 233 9.31 -11.42 -2.57
CA CYS A 233 8.58 -10.58 -3.52
C CYS A 233 9.39 -9.34 -3.87
N ALA A 234 9.40 -8.96 -5.15
CA ALA A 234 9.89 -7.65 -5.54
C ALA A 234 9.01 -6.57 -4.89
N ILE A 235 9.58 -5.42 -4.55
CA ILE A 235 8.84 -4.31 -3.97
C ILE A 235 9.32 -2.98 -4.55
N MET A 236 8.38 -2.08 -4.79
CA MET A 236 8.63 -0.68 -5.08
C MET A 236 7.81 0.17 -4.11
N ALA A 237 8.49 0.72 -3.10
CA ALA A 237 7.88 1.53 -2.06
C ALA A 237 8.41 2.97 -2.09
N ALA A 238 7.83 3.84 -1.26
CA ALA A 238 8.45 5.11 -0.94
C ALA A 238 9.78 4.89 -0.20
N THR A 239 10.64 5.89 -0.22
CA THR A 239 11.85 5.89 0.62
C THR A 239 11.50 5.81 2.09
N LYS A 240 12.42 5.25 2.89
CA LYS A 240 12.25 5.12 4.35
C LYS A 240 12.00 6.48 5.02
N SER A 241 12.62 7.55 4.53
CA SER A 241 12.40 8.91 5.03
C SER A 241 10.99 9.42 4.76
N VAL A 242 10.43 9.18 3.57
CA VAL A 242 9.03 9.52 3.26
C VAL A 242 8.07 8.71 4.13
N HIS A 243 8.31 7.40 4.28
CA HIS A 243 7.50 6.55 5.16
C HIS A 243 7.53 7.07 6.61
N ALA A 244 8.73 7.37 7.13
CA ALA A 244 8.90 7.93 8.47
C ALA A 244 8.05 9.18 8.69
N GLN A 245 8.03 10.12 7.73
CA GLN A 245 7.23 11.33 7.82
C GLN A 245 5.73 11.04 7.99
N PHE A 246 5.19 10.05 7.26
CA PHE A 246 3.77 9.69 7.39
C PHE A 246 3.45 9.03 8.73
N VAL A 247 4.31 8.15 9.24
CA VAL A 247 4.14 7.56 10.58
C VAL A 247 4.25 8.62 11.67
N LEU A 248 5.20 9.55 11.56
CA LEU A 248 5.34 10.66 12.49
C LEU A 248 4.09 11.56 12.52
N ARG A 249 3.44 11.82 11.37
CA ARG A 249 2.15 12.53 11.34
C ARG A 249 1.07 11.78 12.13
N ALA A 250 1.01 10.45 12.00
CA ALA A 250 0.07 9.63 12.77
C ALA A 250 0.35 9.74 14.28
N ILE A 251 1.60 9.59 14.69
CA ILE A 251 2.03 9.71 16.09
C ILE A 251 1.72 11.11 16.64
N ASN A 252 2.01 12.17 15.87
CA ASN A 252 1.75 13.56 16.26
C ASN A 252 0.25 13.86 16.42
N CYS A 253 -0.63 13.08 15.77
CA CYS A 253 -2.07 13.11 15.99
C CYS A 253 -2.51 12.31 17.24
N GLY A 254 -1.58 11.84 18.06
CA GLY A 254 -1.84 11.07 19.29
C GLY A 254 -2.12 9.59 19.06
N MET A 255 -1.70 9.02 17.93
CA MET A 255 -1.78 7.58 17.71
C MET A 255 -0.76 6.85 18.59
N VAL A 256 -1.21 5.78 19.25
CA VAL A 256 -0.33 4.88 20.01
C VAL A 256 -0.14 3.57 19.23
N VAL A 257 1.12 3.21 19.04
CA VAL A 257 1.50 1.96 18.33
C VAL A 257 1.00 0.75 19.12
N ALA A 258 0.57 -0.27 18.39
CA ALA A 258 -0.10 -1.48 18.87
C ALA A 258 -1.51 -1.27 19.43
N ARG A 259 -1.99 -0.03 19.61
CA ARG A 259 -3.36 0.26 20.08
C ARG A 259 -4.23 0.88 19.01
N ASP A 260 -3.74 1.96 18.41
CA ASP A 260 -4.47 2.75 17.41
C ASP A 260 -3.97 2.45 15.98
N ILE A 261 -2.66 2.28 15.82
CA ILE A 261 -1.97 1.86 14.57
C ILE A 261 -1.18 0.59 14.82
N SER A 262 -0.87 -0.18 13.77
CA SER A 262 -0.37 -1.55 13.97
C SER A 262 1.00 -1.61 14.64
N SER A 263 1.32 -2.74 15.27
CA SER A 263 2.65 -3.06 15.79
C SER A 263 3.65 -3.46 14.69
N SER A 264 3.57 -2.87 13.49
CA SER A 264 4.53 -3.16 12.41
C SER A 264 5.96 -2.82 12.84
N PRO A 265 6.99 -3.53 12.32
CA PRO A 265 8.38 -3.24 12.65
C PRO A 265 8.79 -1.78 12.43
N VAL A 266 8.27 -1.13 11.38
CA VAL A 266 8.49 0.30 11.11
C VAL A 266 7.85 1.18 12.18
N ASN A 267 6.58 0.94 12.54
CA ASN A 267 5.88 1.70 13.57
C ASN A 267 6.57 1.56 14.94
N LEU A 268 6.99 0.34 15.31
CA LEU A 268 7.72 0.07 16.55
C LEU A 268 9.09 0.77 16.56
N ALA A 269 9.86 0.69 15.47
CA ALA A 269 11.15 1.35 15.35
C ALA A 269 11.04 2.87 15.51
N ILE A 270 10.06 3.48 14.87
CA ILE A 270 9.84 4.94 14.96
C ILE A 270 9.41 5.33 16.37
N ALA A 271 8.40 4.66 16.92
CA ALA A 271 7.90 5.00 18.25
C ALA A 271 8.99 4.84 19.32
N ARG A 272 9.78 3.77 19.26
CA ARG A 272 10.91 3.55 20.17
C ARG A 272 11.97 4.63 20.02
N ALA A 273 12.36 4.98 18.80
CA ALA A 273 13.44 5.94 18.53
C ALA A 273 13.16 7.36 19.06
N ILE A 274 11.88 7.79 19.05
CA ILE A 274 11.47 9.12 19.54
C ILE A 274 10.85 9.08 20.95
N GLY A 275 10.69 7.89 21.54
CA GLY A 275 10.10 7.71 22.86
C GLY A 275 8.58 7.91 22.90
N SER A 276 7.90 7.67 21.77
CA SER A 276 6.44 7.68 21.69
C SER A 276 5.85 6.45 22.40
N PRO A 277 4.64 6.54 22.99
CA PRO A 277 4.01 5.40 23.63
C PRO A 277 3.78 4.22 22.69
N ILE A 278 3.99 3.02 23.21
CA ILE A 278 3.68 1.72 22.59
C ILE A 278 2.85 0.92 23.60
N ASP A 279 1.71 0.41 23.18
CA ASP A 279 0.83 -0.41 24.03
C ASP A 279 1.25 -1.88 23.98
N VAL A 280 2.36 -2.19 24.67
CA VAL A 280 3.00 -3.51 24.65
C VAL A 280 2.11 -4.63 25.17
N ASP A 281 1.17 -4.31 26.07
CA ASP A 281 0.25 -5.27 26.65
C ASP A 281 -0.93 -5.59 25.70
N ASN A 282 -1.19 -4.72 24.72
CA ASN A 282 -2.15 -4.99 23.65
C ASN A 282 -1.56 -5.83 22.50
N ILE A 283 -0.23 -6.04 22.47
CA ILE A 283 0.39 -6.93 21.47
C ILE A 283 0.09 -8.38 21.85
N SER A 284 -0.58 -9.10 20.95
CA SER A 284 -1.01 -10.47 21.19
C SER A 284 0.18 -11.44 21.24
N LYS A 285 -0.03 -12.60 21.86
CA LYS A 285 0.98 -13.66 21.91
C LYS A 285 1.47 -14.07 20.52
N ASP A 286 0.55 -14.26 19.58
CA ASP A 286 0.91 -14.69 18.22
C ASP A 286 1.67 -13.59 17.47
N ALA A 287 1.28 -12.32 17.67
CA ALA A 287 2.02 -11.19 17.11
C ALA A 287 3.45 -11.11 17.68
N TRP A 288 3.63 -11.33 18.98
CA TRP A 288 4.96 -11.39 19.58
C TRP A 288 5.83 -12.49 18.98
N ILE A 289 5.29 -13.70 18.77
CA ILE A 289 6.06 -14.80 18.14
C ILE A 289 6.57 -14.39 16.76
N GLU A 290 5.75 -13.70 15.99
CA GLU A 290 6.12 -13.23 14.66
C GLU A 290 7.14 -12.09 14.70
N LEU A 291 6.92 -11.09 15.56
CA LEU A 291 7.86 -9.97 15.77
C LEU A 291 9.23 -10.44 16.26
N GLU A 292 9.27 -11.37 17.21
CA GLU A 292 10.50 -11.98 17.71
C GLU A 292 11.27 -12.70 16.59
N SER A 293 10.56 -13.30 15.62
CA SER A 293 11.18 -14.00 14.49
C SER A 293 11.99 -13.09 13.56
N VAL A 294 11.78 -11.77 13.65
CA VAL A 294 12.49 -10.72 12.92
C VAL A 294 13.25 -9.76 13.83
N GLY A 295 13.48 -10.15 15.10
CA GLY A 295 14.34 -9.41 16.03
C GLY A 295 13.65 -8.33 16.87
N PHE A 296 12.32 -8.27 16.88
CA PHE A 296 11.53 -7.32 17.68
C PHE A 296 10.94 -8.03 18.90
N ASP A 297 11.78 -8.33 19.89
CA ASP A 297 11.31 -8.91 21.16
C ASP A 297 10.77 -7.85 22.13
N ARG A 298 10.00 -8.29 23.12
CA ARG A 298 9.41 -7.40 24.13
C ARG A 298 10.45 -6.58 24.88
N LYS A 299 11.59 -7.17 25.21
CA LYS A 299 12.67 -6.50 25.93
C LYS A 299 13.26 -5.36 25.11
N TRP A 300 13.42 -5.54 23.80
CA TRP A 300 13.87 -4.51 22.88
C TRP A 300 12.87 -3.36 22.84
N VAL A 301 11.57 -3.64 22.72
CA VAL A 301 10.52 -2.61 22.69
C VAL A 301 10.46 -1.81 23.99
N GLU A 302 10.55 -2.48 25.14
CA GLU A 302 10.49 -1.85 26.46
C GLU A 302 11.82 -1.17 26.86
N SER A 303 12.93 -1.54 26.23
CA SER A 303 14.24 -0.93 26.50
C SER A 303 14.27 0.52 25.99
N LYS A 304 14.72 1.43 26.85
CA LYS A 304 14.98 2.81 26.43
C LYS A 304 16.20 2.84 25.50
N PRO A 305 16.11 3.52 24.34
CA PRO A 305 17.30 3.79 23.55
C PRO A 305 18.27 4.66 24.34
N GLU A 306 19.57 4.56 24.04
CA GLU A 306 20.62 5.36 24.69
C GLU A 306 20.38 6.86 24.49
N LYS A 307 19.85 7.24 23.32
CA LYS A 307 19.46 8.59 22.96
C LYS A 307 18.12 8.56 22.22
N LEU A 308 17.21 9.46 22.61
CA LEU A 308 16.01 9.75 21.84
C LEU A 308 16.35 10.68 20.67
N LEU A 309 15.80 10.37 19.50
CA LEU A 309 15.95 11.18 18.31
C LEU A 309 14.86 12.24 18.25
N THR A 310 15.22 13.42 17.76
CA THR A 310 14.24 14.36 17.20
C THR A 310 13.60 13.78 15.94
N GLN A 311 12.46 14.33 15.53
CA GLN A 311 11.77 13.88 14.31
C GLN A 311 12.63 14.12 13.07
N GLU A 312 13.35 15.25 13.03
CA GLU A 312 14.28 15.61 11.97
C GLU A 312 15.46 14.64 11.91
N GLU A 313 16.07 14.32 13.06
CA GLU A 313 17.15 13.33 13.14
C GLU A 313 16.68 11.94 12.68
N LEU A 314 15.47 11.53 13.06
CA LEU A 314 14.88 10.24 12.66
C LEU A 314 14.67 10.16 11.16
N VAL A 315 14.10 11.20 10.54
CA VAL A 315 13.86 11.24 9.09
C VAL A 315 15.19 11.23 8.33
N ALA A 316 16.19 11.96 8.82
CA ALA A 316 17.52 12.01 8.21
C ALA A 316 18.27 10.67 8.30
N GLN A 317 18.04 9.90 9.36
CA GLN A 317 18.65 8.58 9.62
C GLN A 317 17.71 7.42 9.30
N ALA A 318 16.62 7.66 8.57
CA ALA A 318 15.57 6.66 8.38
C ALA A 318 16.08 5.37 7.70
N ASP A 319 17.10 5.46 6.85
CA ASP A 319 17.69 4.30 6.19
C ASP A 319 18.38 3.33 7.15
N ASP A 320 18.96 3.86 8.23
CA ASP A 320 19.67 3.10 9.27
C ASP A 320 18.71 2.56 10.35
N ILE A 321 17.58 3.25 10.57
CA ILE A 321 16.64 2.95 11.66
C ILE A 321 15.51 2.03 11.21
N LEU A 322 14.93 2.29 10.04
CA LEU A 322 13.73 1.57 9.63
C LEU A 322 14.09 0.22 9.02
N PRO A 323 13.49 -0.89 9.47
CA PRO A 323 13.69 -2.21 8.86
C PRO A 323 12.96 -2.31 7.50
N GLY A 324 13.13 -3.44 6.82
CA GLY A 324 12.38 -3.79 5.61
C GLY A 324 13.30 -4.01 4.40
N ILE A 325 12.93 -3.39 3.27
CA ILE A 325 13.41 -3.70 1.92
C ILE A 325 14.89 -4.11 1.85
N GLU A 326 15.14 -5.35 1.47
CA GLU A 326 16.47 -5.93 1.28
C GLU A 326 17.04 -5.58 -0.09
N GLY A 327 18.35 -5.29 -0.14
CA GLY A 327 19.04 -4.90 -1.37
C GLY A 327 18.45 -3.66 -2.04
N GLY A 328 17.73 -2.84 -1.27
CA GLY A 328 16.98 -1.69 -1.77
C GLY A 328 17.90 -0.63 -2.38
N LYS A 329 17.53 -0.17 -3.58
CA LYS A 329 18.18 0.96 -4.25
C LYS A 329 17.17 2.06 -4.53
N LYS A 330 17.58 3.31 -4.31
CA LYS A 330 16.78 4.50 -4.59
C LYS A 330 16.83 4.83 -6.08
N PHE A 331 15.67 5.16 -6.64
CA PHE A 331 15.52 5.59 -8.03
C PHE A 331 14.62 6.82 -8.07
N LYS A 332 15.01 7.82 -8.86
CA LYS A 332 14.07 8.89 -9.23
C LYS A 332 13.02 8.29 -10.15
N VAL A 333 11.77 8.67 -9.94
CA VAL A 333 10.66 8.18 -10.74
C VAL A 333 10.88 8.49 -12.22
N SER A 334 11.32 9.69 -12.56
CA SER A 334 11.66 10.12 -13.92
C SER A 334 12.74 9.29 -14.62
N ASP A 335 13.55 8.52 -13.89
CA ASP A 335 14.58 7.65 -14.49
C ASP A 335 14.02 6.27 -14.87
N ILE A 336 12.88 5.85 -14.30
CA ILE A 336 12.35 4.48 -14.42
C ILE A 336 10.87 4.41 -14.84
N VAL A 337 10.21 5.56 -14.99
CA VAL A 337 8.80 5.68 -15.38
C VAL A 337 8.69 6.43 -16.68
N GLU A 338 7.93 5.87 -17.61
CA GLU A 338 7.60 6.52 -18.87
C GLU A 338 6.21 7.17 -18.79
N VAL A 339 6.09 8.35 -19.39
CA VAL A 339 4.79 9.01 -19.61
C VAL A 339 4.33 8.71 -21.04
N ARG A 340 3.14 8.14 -21.17
CA ARG A 340 2.55 7.73 -22.45
C ARG A 340 1.13 8.29 -22.61
N TYR A 341 0.59 8.14 -23.82
CA TYR A 341 -0.69 8.71 -24.22
C TYR A 341 -1.52 7.71 -25.03
N ALA A 342 -2.64 7.27 -24.49
CA ALA A 342 -3.55 6.34 -25.16
C ALA A 342 -4.65 7.10 -25.91
N ALA A 343 -4.98 6.65 -27.12
CA ALA A 343 -6.13 7.18 -27.85
C ALA A 343 -7.45 6.59 -27.32
N TYR A 344 -8.48 7.42 -27.18
CA TYR A 344 -9.82 7.02 -26.72
C TYR A 344 -10.96 7.69 -27.49
#